data_AF-A0A6P5RLP0-F1
#
_entry.id   AF-A0A6P5RLP0-F1
#
_cell.length_a   1.000
_cell.length_b   1.000
_cell.length_c   1.000
_cell.angle_alpha   90.00
_cell.angle_beta   90.00
_cell.angle_gamma   90.00
#
_symmetry.space_group_name_H-M   'P 1'
#
loop_
_entity.id
_entity.type
_entity.pdbx_description
1 polymer ?
#
loop_
_entity_poly.entity_id
_entity_poly.type
_entity_poly.pdbx_seq_one_letter_code
_entity_poly.pdbx_strand_id
1 'polypeptide(L)'
;MALSSSCGSDALLAILSHSRSEACNRVLLRDLANREFNAFLWFSLIAVTAFLLSRVVKLLCLWAKAKSIPGPPCPSFYGHCKLISRENFTEVLSDLHKKYGSVVKLWLGPTKLLVSIKDPALIKEMLLKAADKLPLTGRAFHLPFGRSSLFASPFEKMQKGREALFTELTGKFPERENVVCTKAVDCILERIQNFMAKGSADSKTVSQHMAFTMLGATLFGDEFLAWSKATVYEELFMMIAKDACLWSSYNVTPFWKRGFWKYQSLCTKLKCLTQDIIRQCKKNYMLFGHMDHNLHGETEILGKEIASDGPSCSEVVIVDALFFQELNGHLNAKEEEPCGNLMRIMFHGCLTTARLINNILVSLGMHPQIQDKIYSEITMARNGSINKDQLNVDKMLLLLATVYESARLVSAGSLLQRCSLKHDLNLKSGVTIPAGAGLVVPIQLVQMDDCSWGSDANEFNPYRFLSKPGKGSDIMLTKSVSGAAENIVNPGQSSFSLNDPNANTAFLPFGYGSRACIGEKFVLNGVATLFASLLEHYEVCVLLSFFVFVFFSWLHDYIV
;
A
#
# COMPACT_ATOMS: atom_id res chain seq x y z
N MET A 1 57.66 21.70 -88.78
CA MET A 1 57.57 20.83 -87.58
C MET A 1 57.67 21.74 -86.37
N ALA A 2 56.58 22.33 -85.90
CA ALA A 2 55.42 21.73 -85.24
C ALA A 2 55.72 21.37 -83.76
N LEU A 3 54.96 22.05 -82.91
CA LEU A 3 54.43 21.64 -81.61
C LEU A 3 55.20 21.98 -80.33
N SER A 4 54.46 22.73 -79.50
CA SER A 4 54.36 22.64 -78.04
C SER A 4 55.34 23.45 -77.18
N SER A 5 54.80 24.47 -76.49
CA SER A 5 55.03 24.68 -75.05
C SER A 5 54.25 25.87 -74.44
N SER A 6 53.37 26.55 -75.19
CA SER A 6 52.50 27.60 -74.62
C SER A 6 51.25 27.09 -73.86
N CYS A 7 51.06 25.78 -73.72
CA CYS A 7 49.86 25.20 -73.08
C CYS A 7 50.07 24.88 -71.59
N GLY A 8 51.30 24.98 -71.06
CA GLY A 8 51.62 24.61 -69.68
C GLY A 8 51.31 25.70 -68.65
N SER A 9 51.54 26.97 -68.98
CA SER A 9 51.46 28.08 -68.04
C SER A 9 50.02 28.48 -67.70
N ASP A 10 49.12 28.51 -68.68
CA ASP A 10 47.71 28.84 -68.47
C ASP A 10 46.93 27.71 -67.77
N ALA A 11 47.29 26.45 -68.04
CA ALA A 11 46.72 25.30 -67.32
C ALA A 11 47.20 25.25 -65.86
N LEU A 12 48.47 25.57 -65.58
CA LEU A 12 48.99 25.68 -64.20
C LEU A 12 48.38 26.86 -63.45
N LEU A 13 48.18 28.02 -64.09
CA LEU A 13 47.50 29.17 -63.50
C LEU A 13 46.00 28.89 -63.25
N ALA A 14 45.34 28.15 -64.13
CA ALA A 14 43.96 27.68 -63.92
C ALA A 14 43.87 26.68 -62.75
N ILE A 15 44.80 25.72 -62.63
CA ILE A 15 44.83 24.76 -61.52
C ILE A 15 45.20 25.43 -60.19
N LEU A 16 46.14 26.38 -60.19
CA LEU A 16 46.53 27.16 -59.01
C LEU A 16 45.43 28.13 -58.56
N SER A 17 44.70 28.75 -59.50
CA SER A 17 43.55 29.59 -59.15
C SER A 17 42.36 28.76 -58.65
N HIS A 18 42.14 27.56 -59.20
CA HIS A 18 41.11 26.64 -58.73
C HIS A 18 41.45 26.07 -57.33
N SER A 19 42.70 25.68 -57.07
CA SER A 19 43.12 25.20 -55.74
C SER A 19 43.11 26.30 -54.68
N ARG A 20 43.42 27.55 -55.05
CA ARG A 20 43.35 28.72 -54.16
C ARG A 20 41.91 29.12 -53.86
N SER A 21 41.00 28.96 -54.82
CA SER A 21 39.55 29.14 -54.64
C SER A 21 38.95 28.05 -53.74
N GLU A 22 39.33 26.78 -53.91
CA GLU A 22 38.91 25.70 -53.01
C GLU A 22 39.45 25.85 -51.59
N ALA A 23 40.71 26.30 -51.43
CA ALA A 23 41.30 26.58 -50.12
C ALA A 23 40.58 27.75 -49.43
N CYS A 24 40.26 28.82 -50.17
CA CYS A 24 39.48 29.96 -49.67
C CYS A 24 38.07 29.54 -49.25
N ASN A 25 37.37 28.74 -50.07
CA ASN A 25 36.07 28.19 -49.72
C ASN A 25 36.11 27.28 -48.49
N ARG A 26 37.17 26.46 -48.32
CA ARG A 26 37.34 25.63 -47.11
C ARG A 26 37.57 26.46 -45.85
N VAL A 27 38.31 27.57 -45.94
CA VAL A 27 38.51 28.50 -44.81
C VAL A 27 37.20 29.21 -44.46
N LEU A 28 36.47 29.71 -45.47
CA LEU A 28 35.18 30.36 -45.27
C LEU A 28 34.12 29.42 -44.68
N LEU A 29 34.02 28.19 -45.18
CA LEU A 29 33.15 27.15 -44.64
C LEU A 29 33.53 26.78 -43.20
N ARG A 30 34.82 26.73 -42.87
CA ARG A 30 35.31 26.48 -41.51
C ARG A 30 34.94 27.63 -40.57
N ASP A 31 35.07 28.88 -41.02
CA ASP A 31 34.70 30.06 -40.21
C ASP A 31 33.19 30.18 -40.01
N LEU A 32 32.39 29.85 -41.04
CA LEU A 32 30.93 29.75 -40.92
C LEU A 32 30.54 28.64 -39.93
N ALA A 33 31.10 27.44 -40.08
CA ALA A 33 30.86 26.33 -39.17
C ALA A 33 31.27 26.67 -37.72
N ASN A 34 32.40 27.37 -37.52
CA ASN A 34 32.83 27.84 -36.20
C ASN A 34 31.87 28.87 -35.61
N ARG A 35 31.33 29.80 -36.42
CA ARG A 35 30.35 30.80 -35.97
C ARG A 35 29.02 30.13 -35.59
N GLU A 36 28.53 29.22 -36.41
CA GLU A 36 27.31 28.45 -36.13
C GLU A 36 27.46 27.59 -34.87
N PHE A 37 28.59 26.91 -34.72
CA PHE A 37 28.89 26.11 -33.52
C PHE A 37 28.98 26.99 -32.27
N ASN A 38 29.67 28.13 -32.34
CA ASN A 38 29.74 29.09 -31.24
C ASN A 38 28.36 29.67 -30.88
N ALA A 39 27.53 30.00 -31.88
CA ALA A 39 26.16 30.45 -31.64
C ALA A 39 25.34 29.36 -30.93
N PHE A 40 25.43 28.10 -31.38
CA PHE A 40 24.78 26.97 -30.74
C PHE A 40 25.23 26.77 -29.29
N LEU A 41 26.53 26.90 -28.99
CA LEU A 41 27.05 26.84 -27.63
C LEU A 41 26.52 27.97 -26.76
N TRP A 42 26.46 29.20 -27.26
CA TRP A 42 25.87 30.34 -26.54
C TRP A 42 24.39 30.15 -26.28
N PHE A 43 23.60 29.72 -27.27
CA PHE A 43 22.19 29.40 -27.07
C PHE A 43 22.00 28.29 -26.04
N SER A 44 22.82 27.24 -26.08
CA SER A 44 22.80 26.16 -25.11
C SER A 44 23.14 26.65 -23.70
N LEU A 45 24.17 27.49 -23.56
CA LEU A 45 24.57 28.07 -22.27
C LEU A 45 23.48 28.98 -21.69
N ILE A 46 22.87 29.84 -22.51
CA ILE A 46 21.77 30.72 -22.10
C ILE A 46 20.57 29.87 -21.67
N ALA A 47 20.21 28.84 -22.45
CA ALA A 47 19.10 27.96 -22.13
C ALA A 47 19.33 27.20 -20.81
N VAL A 48 20.52 26.63 -20.61
CA VAL A 48 20.89 25.94 -19.37
C VAL A 48 20.91 26.91 -18.18
N THR A 49 21.45 28.11 -18.36
CA THR A 49 21.51 29.13 -17.30
C THR A 49 20.12 29.61 -16.92
N ALA A 50 19.25 29.90 -17.89
CA ALA A 50 17.87 30.28 -17.66
C ALA A 50 17.08 29.16 -16.95
N PHE A 51 17.32 27.90 -17.35
CA PHE A 51 16.72 26.74 -16.70
C PHE A 51 17.17 26.61 -15.24
N LEU A 52 18.48 26.70 -14.96
CA LEU A 52 19.02 26.64 -13.60
C LEU A 52 18.53 27.82 -12.74
N LEU A 53 18.52 29.04 -13.29
CA LEU A 53 18.00 30.23 -12.60
C LEU A 53 16.52 30.05 -12.26
N SER A 54 15.70 29.53 -13.19
CA SER A 54 14.30 29.19 -12.93
C SER A 54 14.15 28.18 -11.78
N ARG A 55 15.03 27.17 -11.70
CA ARG A 55 15.03 26.21 -10.60
C ARG A 55 15.39 26.85 -9.27
N VAL A 56 16.39 27.74 -9.25
CA VAL A 56 16.79 28.48 -8.04
C VAL A 56 15.68 29.41 -7.58
N VAL A 57 15.04 30.17 -8.49
CA VAL A 57 13.91 31.04 -8.15
C VAL A 57 12.76 30.23 -7.55
N LYS A 58 12.37 29.10 -8.18
CA LYS A 58 11.33 28.21 -7.64
C LYS A 58 11.69 27.68 -6.25
N LEU A 59 12.96 27.36 -6.03
CA LEU A 59 13.45 26.93 -4.72
C LEU A 59 13.31 28.05 -3.70
N LEU A 60 13.81 29.25 -3.98
CA LEU A 60 13.70 30.40 -3.08
C LEU A 60 12.24 30.74 -2.75
N CYS A 61 11.35 30.69 -3.75
CA CYS A 61 9.91 30.85 -3.52
C CYS A 61 9.34 29.79 -2.58
N LEU A 62 9.72 28.51 -2.75
CA LEU A 62 9.30 27.43 -1.84
C LEU A 62 9.77 27.70 -0.41
N TRP A 63 11.04 28.11 -0.23
CA TRP A 63 11.59 28.46 1.08
C TRP A 63 10.89 29.65 1.72
N ALA A 64 10.59 30.69 0.93
CA ALA A 64 9.85 31.87 1.39
C ALA A 64 8.44 31.49 1.86
N LYS A 65 7.70 30.69 1.08
CA LYS A 65 6.37 30.20 1.47
C LYS A 65 6.43 29.30 2.71
N ALA A 66 7.43 28.43 2.81
CA ALA A 66 7.60 27.54 3.96
C ALA A 66 7.94 28.28 5.25
N LYS A 67 8.37 29.55 5.20
CA LYS A 67 8.77 30.33 6.39
C LYS A 67 7.63 30.46 7.40
N SER A 68 6.38 30.58 6.95
CA SER A 68 5.19 30.71 7.80
C SER A 68 4.80 29.43 8.54
N ILE A 69 5.26 28.26 8.07
CA ILE A 69 4.92 26.97 8.70
C ILE A 69 5.82 26.75 9.93
N PRO A 70 5.29 26.41 11.12
CA PRO A 70 6.10 26.14 12.31
C PRO A 70 7.07 24.99 12.10
N GLY A 71 8.25 25.04 12.73
CA GLY A 71 9.21 23.94 12.73
C GLY A 71 10.64 24.39 12.98
N PRO A 72 11.59 23.43 13.09
CA PRO A 72 12.97 23.72 13.40
C PRO A 72 13.63 24.60 12.34
N PRO A 73 14.54 25.50 12.75
CA PRO A 73 15.33 26.28 11.81
C PRO A 73 16.22 25.32 11.01
N CYS A 74 16.34 25.56 9.71
CA CYS A 74 17.14 24.75 8.81
C CYS A 74 18.36 25.54 8.32
N PRO A 75 19.49 25.53 9.06
CA PRO A 75 20.67 26.30 8.68
C PRO A 75 21.52 25.63 7.59
N SER A 76 21.26 24.36 7.25
CA SER A 76 22.10 23.57 6.34
C SER A 76 21.40 23.27 5.01
N PHE A 77 22.19 23.24 3.93
CA PHE A 77 21.76 22.76 2.61
C PHE A 77 21.27 21.31 2.63
N TYR A 78 21.74 20.49 3.58
CA TYR A 78 21.33 19.09 3.74
C TYR A 78 19.97 18.92 4.47
N GLY A 79 19.26 20.01 4.79
CA GLY A 79 18.00 19.90 5.49
C GLY A 79 18.16 19.35 6.91
N HIS A 80 17.18 18.58 7.34
CA HIS A 80 17.15 17.86 8.61
C HIS A 80 17.53 16.37 8.47
N CYS A 81 18.22 15.97 7.39
CA CYS A 81 18.56 14.56 7.17
C CYS A 81 19.37 13.94 8.33
N LYS A 82 20.24 14.71 9.00
CA LYS A 82 20.99 14.24 10.18
C LYS A 82 20.10 14.01 11.40
N LEU A 83 19.06 14.83 11.58
CA LEU A 83 18.08 14.66 12.66
C LEU A 83 17.27 13.38 12.41
N ILE A 84 16.86 13.15 11.16
CA ILE A 84 16.05 12.00 10.76
C ILE A 84 16.83 10.68 10.80
N SER A 85 18.14 10.71 10.51
CA SER A 85 18.97 9.50 10.40
C SER A 85 19.42 8.90 11.73
N ARG A 86 19.34 9.63 12.85
CA ARG A 86 19.95 9.23 14.13
C ARG A 86 18.97 8.58 15.10
N GLU A 87 17.69 8.88 14.96
CA GLU A 87 16.65 8.50 15.91
C GLU A 87 15.46 7.87 15.18
N ASN A 88 14.59 7.21 15.91
CA ASN A 88 13.33 6.74 15.36
C ASN A 88 12.52 7.95 14.86
N PHE A 89 12.16 7.97 13.58
CA PHE A 89 11.48 9.13 12.99
C PHE A 89 10.16 9.46 13.69
N THR A 90 9.46 8.47 14.25
CA THR A 90 8.25 8.70 15.05
C THR A 90 8.56 9.47 16.33
N GLU A 91 9.69 9.21 16.99
CA GLU A 91 10.14 9.94 18.18
C GLU A 91 10.54 11.37 17.81
N VAL A 92 11.29 11.53 16.71
CA VAL A 92 11.63 12.86 16.16
C VAL A 92 10.36 13.67 15.90
N LEU A 93 9.36 13.09 15.22
CA LEU A 93 8.08 13.76 15.00
C LEU A 93 7.33 14.06 16.29
N SER A 94 7.40 13.17 17.29
CA SER A 94 6.78 13.37 18.60
C SER A 94 7.35 14.61 19.30
N ASP A 95 8.68 14.71 19.38
CA ASP A 95 9.35 15.83 20.05
C ASP A 95 9.16 17.15 19.30
N LEU A 96 9.11 17.09 17.97
CA LEU A 96 8.77 18.23 17.14
C LEU A 96 7.33 18.69 17.35
N HIS A 97 6.36 17.78 17.43
CA HIS A 97 4.97 18.13 17.70
C HIS A 97 4.78 18.68 19.12
N LYS A 98 5.53 18.17 20.12
CA LYS A 98 5.57 18.77 21.46
C LYS A 98 6.09 20.21 21.46
N LYS A 99 7.09 20.50 20.61
CA LYS A 99 7.76 21.81 20.58
C LYS A 99 7.08 22.86 19.70
N TYR A 100 6.56 22.45 18.54
CA TYR A 100 6.06 23.37 17.51
C TYR A 100 4.54 23.28 17.28
N GLY A 101 3.85 22.36 17.96
CA GLY A 101 2.40 22.20 17.90
C GLY A 101 1.94 21.19 16.85
N SER A 102 0.68 21.30 16.43
CA SER A 102 0.00 20.28 15.61
C SER A 102 0.46 20.20 14.15
N VAL A 103 1.07 21.25 13.61
CA VAL A 103 1.58 21.32 12.24
C VAL A 103 3.05 21.70 12.26
N VAL A 104 3.92 20.83 11.71
CA VAL A 104 5.38 21.02 11.77
C VAL A 104 6.03 20.75 10.42
N LYS A 105 6.89 21.66 9.96
CA LYS A 105 7.70 21.48 8.76
C LYS A 105 9.04 20.80 9.04
N LEU A 106 9.51 20.03 8.07
CA LEU A 106 10.85 19.49 7.98
C LEU A 106 11.37 19.61 6.54
N TRP A 107 12.69 19.76 6.40
CA TRP A 107 13.36 19.80 5.11
C TRP A 107 14.18 18.54 4.88
N LEU A 108 14.06 17.95 3.70
CA LEU A 108 14.77 16.74 3.28
C LEU A 108 15.72 17.15 2.15
N GLY A 109 16.95 17.52 2.53
CA GLY A 109 17.77 18.34 1.66
C GLY A 109 17.11 19.70 1.36
N PRO A 110 17.54 20.37 0.28
CA PRO A 110 17.13 21.74 0.03
C PRO A 110 15.79 21.85 -0.71
N THR A 111 15.34 20.80 -1.41
CA THR A 111 14.23 20.87 -2.37
C THR A 111 12.94 20.22 -1.90
N LYS A 112 12.98 19.40 -0.83
CA LYS A 112 11.82 18.63 -0.37
C LYS A 112 11.35 19.15 0.98
N LEU A 113 10.21 19.82 0.94
CA LEU A 113 9.48 20.24 2.12
C LEU A 113 8.53 19.11 2.55
N LEU A 114 8.66 18.69 3.80
CA LEU A 114 7.75 17.78 4.48
C LEU A 114 6.95 18.58 5.50
N VAL A 115 5.64 18.35 5.60
CA VAL A 115 4.76 18.96 6.61
C VAL A 115 4.04 17.84 7.34
N SER A 116 4.36 17.67 8.62
CA SER A 116 3.72 16.72 9.52
C SER A 116 2.51 17.35 10.20
N ILE A 117 1.39 16.63 10.25
CA ILE A 117 0.15 17.07 10.88
C ILE A 117 -0.31 16.00 11.87
N LYS A 118 -0.52 16.38 13.13
CA LYS A 118 -0.98 15.49 14.22
C LYS A 118 -2.46 15.71 14.60
N ASP A 119 -2.99 16.92 14.43
CA ASP A 119 -4.37 17.23 14.84
C ASP A 119 -5.42 16.49 13.99
N PRO A 120 -6.33 15.68 14.58
CA PRO A 120 -7.30 14.87 13.82
C PRO A 120 -8.21 15.66 12.88
N ALA A 121 -8.64 16.87 13.27
CA ALA A 121 -9.52 17.71 12.44
C ALA A 121 -8.77 18.23 11.20
N LEU A 122 -7.53 18.71 11.39
CA LEU A 122 -6.65 19.12 10.29
C LEU A 122 -6.25 17.93 9.41
N ILE A 123 -6.05 16.74 9.98
CA ILE A 123 -5.75 15.52 9.22
C ILE A 123 -6.92 15.18 8.29
N LYS A 124 -8.16 15.17 8.77
CA LYS A 124 -9.33 14.92 7.91
C LYS A 124 -9.43 15.94 6.79
N GLU A 125 -9.27 17.23 7.10
CA GLU A 125 -9.24 18.29 6.10
C GLU A 125 -8.15 18.05 5.04
N MET A 126 -6.94 17.74 5.48
CA MET A 126 -5.80 17.44 4.61
C MET A 126 -6.07 16.22 3.72
N LEU A 127 -6.60 15.13 4.27
CA LEU A 127 -6.89 13.89 3.52
C LEU A 127 -7.99 14.07 2.48
N LEU A 128 -8.92 15.01 2.70
CA LEU A 128 -9.98 15.37 1.73
C LEU A 128 -9.45 16.29 0.62
N LYS A 129 -8.63 17.28 0.96
CA LYS A 129 -8.14 18.29 0.00
C LYS A 129 -6.91 17.83 -0.79
N ALA A 130 -6.05 16.98 -0.23
CA ALA A 130 -4.82 16.51 -0.85
C ALA A 130 -4.91 15.02 -1.18
N ALA A 131 -5.26 14.72 -2.43
CA ALA A 131 -5.42 13.34 -2.90
C ALA A 131 -4.17 12.79 -3.62
N ASP A 132 -3.19 13.62 -3.99
CA ASP A 132 -2.02 13.13 -4.73
C ASP A 132 -1.00 12.43 -3.83
N LYS A 133 -0.08 11.71 -4.46
CA LYS A 133 1.17 11.23 -3.84
C LYS A 133 2.36 11.78 -4.60
N LEU A 134 3.52 11.87 -3.97
CA LEU A 134 4.74 12.26 -4.66
C LEU A 134 5.07 11.24 -5.77
N PRO A 135 5.49 11.69 -6.99
CA PRO A 135 5.76 10.79 -8.11
C PRO A 135 6.82 9.72 -7.84
N LEU A 136 7.77 10.01 -6.93
CA LEU A 136 8.84 9.09 -6.53
C LEU A 136 8.32 7.81 -5.88
N THR A 137 7.29 7.91 -5.05
CA THR A 137 6.68 6.77 -4.33
C THR A 137 6.12 5.72 -5.30
N GLY A 138 5.64 6.14 -6.47
CA GLY A 138 5.14 5.23 -7.50
C GLY A 138 6.26 4.45 -8.19
N ARG A 139 7.38 5.13 -8.51
CA ARG A 139 8.52 4.56 -9.24
C ARG A 139 9.20 3.41 -8.50
N ALA A 140 9.11 3.42 -7.17
CA ALA A 140 9.79 2.42 -6.35
C ALA A 140 9.41 0.97 -6.65
N PHE A 141 8.17 0.80 -7.09
CA PHE A 141 7.57 -0.51 -7.29
C PHE A 141 7.46 -0.91 -8.77
N HIS A 142 7.90 -0.05 -9.70
CA HIS A 142 7.80 -0.33 -11.13
C HIS A 142 8.68 -1.49 -11.59
N LEU A 143 9.91 -1.57 -11.07
CA LEU A 143 10.82 -2.66 -11.44
C LEU A 143 10.29 -4.03 -10.95
N PRO A 144 9.94 -4.21 -9.66
CA PRO A 144 9.47 -5.50 -9.17
C PRO A 144 8.05 -5.86 -9.58
N PHE A 145 7.13 -4.91 -9.53
CA PHE A 145 5.69 -5.17 -9.65
C PHE A 145 5.06 -4.53 -10.88
N GLY A 146 5.82 -3.83 -11.72
CA GLY A 146 5.30 -3.16 -12.91
C GLY A 146 4.59 -1.84 -12.63
N ARG A 147 4.20 -1.17 -13.71
CA ARG A 147 3.36 0.04 -13.63
C ARG A 147 1.94 -0.35 -13.22
N SER A 148 1.25 0.57 -12.55
CA SER A 148 -0.12 0.33 -12.09
C SER A 148 -0.94 1.60 -12.19
N SER A 149 -2.13 1.46 -12.76
CA SER A 149 -3.15 2.52 -12.77
C SER A 149 -3.72 2.74 -11.37
N LEU A 150 -3.89 1.68 -10.55
CA LEU A 150 -4.50 1.74 -9.21
C LEU A 150 -3.67 2.47 -8.14
N PHE A 151 -2.38 2.65 -8.35
CA PHE A 151 -1.48 3.31 -7.39
C PHE A 151 -0.72 4.50 -8.01
N ALA A 152 -1.19 4.99 -9.16
CA ALA A 152 -0.59 6.09 -9.90
C ALA A 152 -0.68 7.44 -9.17
N SER A 153 0.11 8.40 -9.65
CA SER A 153 0.00 9.81 -9.31
C SER A 153 0.03 10.63 -10.62
N PRO A 154 -0.81 11.68 -10.79
CA PRO A 154 -1.79 12.24 -9.83
C PRO A 154 -3.01 11.33 -9.60
N PHE A 155 -3.85 11.67 -8.61
CA PHE A 155 -5.04 10.87 -8.22
C PHE A 155 -6.04 10.66 -9.36
N GLU A 156 -6.20 11.66 -10.24
CA GLU A 156 -7.07 11.59 -11.43
C GLU A 156 -6.81 10.32 -12.28
N LYS A 157 -5.56 9.86 -12.34
CA LYS A 157 -5.18 8.67 -13.13
C LYS A 157 -5.67 7.34 -12.56
N MET A 158 -5.97 7.29 -11.26
CA MET A 158 -6.34 6.05 -10.57
C MET A 158 -7.78 6.02 -10.10
N GLN A 159 -8.48 7.16 -10.13
CA GLN A 159 -9.83 7.29 -9.58
C GLN A 159 -10.80 6.24 -10.13
N LYS A 160 -10.92 6.15 -11.46
CA LYS A 160 -11.84 5.20 -12.11
C LYS A 160 -11.54 3.74 -11.75
N GLY A 161 -10.26 3.33 -11.80
CA GLY A 161 -9.86 1.96 -11.46
C GLY A 161 -10.13 1.63 -9.98
N ARG A 162 -9.96 2.61 -9.08
CA ARG A 162 -10.32 2.45 -7.66
C ARG A 162 -11.82 2.28 -7.44
N GLU A 163 -12.63 3.10 -8.11
CA GLU A 163 -14.11 3.06 -8.01
C GLU A 163 -14.66 1.73 -8.52
N ALA A 164 -14.10 1.22 -9.64
CA ALA A 164 -14.41 -0.10 -10.16
C ALA A 164 -14.02 -1.20 -9.15
N LEU A 165 -12.79 -1.16 -8.63
CA LEU A 165 -12.32 -2.13 -7.63
C LEU A 165 -13.16 -2.10 -6.35
N PHE A 166 -13.54 -0.93 -5.88
CA PHE A 166 -14.38 -0.76 -4.70
C PHE A 166 -15.77 -1.36 -4.90
N THR A 167 -16.37 -1.12 -6.06
CA THR A 167 -17.68 -1.69 -6.43
C THR A 167 -17.62 -3.21 -6.45
N GLU A 168 -16.55 -3.80 -6.98
CA GLU A 168 -16.41 -5.27 -7.02
C GLU A 168 -16.23 -5.86 -5.62
N LEU A 169 -15.35 -5.28 -4.79
CA LEU A 169 -15.12 -5.74 -3.41
C LEU A 169 -16.33 -5.54 -2.49
N THR A 170 -17.23 -4.60 -2.79
CA THR A 170 -18.39 -4.28 -1.92
C THR A 170 -19.70 -4.88 -2.43
N GLY A 171 -19.90 -4.96 -3.76
CA GLY A 171 -21.20 -5.25 -4.38
C GLY A 171 -21.47 -6.71 -4.74
N LYS A 172 -20.43 -7.52 -5.01
CA LYS A 172 -20.59 -8.95 -5.41
C LYS A 172 -20.04 -9.93 -4.37
N PHE A 173 -19.49 -9.42 -3.28
CA PHE A 173 -18.72 -10.18 -2.31
C PHE A 173 -19.48 -10.80 -1.11
N PRO A 174 -20.66 -10.34 -0.66
CA PRO A 174 -21.25 -10.82 0.60
C PRO A 174 -21.57 -12.32 0.67
N GLU A 175 -21.99 -12.96 -0.43
CA GLU A 175 -22.22 -14.42 -0.47
C GLU A 175 -20.91 -15.22 -0.69
N ARG A 176 -19.87 -14.56 -1.22
CA ARG A 176 -18.56 -15.13 -1.62
C ARG A 176 -17.48 -15.00 -0.53
N GLU A 177 -17.62 -14.03 0.37
CA GLU A 177 -16.70 -13.71 1.48
C GLU A 177 -16.53 -14.91 2.42
N ASN A 178 -17.57 -15.73 2.58
CA ASN A 178 -17.55 -16.90 3.44
C ASN A 178 -16.92 -18.14 2.77
N VAL A 179 -16.99 -18.31 1.44
CA VAL A 179 -16.56 -19.57 0.80
C VAL A 179 -15.06 -19.57 0.47
N VAL A 180 -14.55 -18.50 -0.15
CA VAL A 180 -13.11 -18.40 -0.52
C VAL A 180 -12.24 -18.23 0.72
N CYS A 181 -12.72 -17.51 1.74
CA CYS A 181 -12.00 -17.41 3.01
C CYS A 181 -11.95 -18.76 3.74
N THR A 182 -13.02 -19.58 3.70
CA THR A 182 -13.02 -20.87 4.43
C THR A 182 -11.99 -21.86 3.87
N LYS A 183 -11.93 -22.07 2.54
CA LYS A 183 -10.90 -22.93 1.94
C LYS A 183 -9.46 -22.43 2.19
N ALA A 184 -9.27 -21.11 2.12
CA ALA A 184 -7.98 -20.50 2.43
C ALA A 184 -7.61 -20.70 3.91
N VAL A 185 -8.59 -20.58 4.81
CA VAL A 185 -8.44 -20.85 6.24
C VAL A 185 -8.10 -22.32 6.47
N ASP A 186 -8.78 -23.27 5.83
CA ASP A 186 -8.47 -24.70 5.96
C ASP A 186 -7.02 -25.00 5.57
N CYS A 187 -6.57 -24.50 4.42
CA CYS A 187 -5.18 -24.62 3.96
C CYS A 187 -4.18 -23.99 4.96
N ILE A 188 -4.56 -22.86 5.56
CA ILE A 188 -3.77 -22.21 6.62
C ILE A 188 -3.70 -23.10 7.86
N LEU A 189 -4.82 -23.66 8.33
CA LEU A 189 -4.87 -24.51 9.52
C LEU A 189 -4.05 -25.79 9.34
N GLU A 190 -4.11 -26.45 8.18
CA GLU A 190 -3.25 -27.59 7.84
C GLU A 190 -1.76 -27.22 7.92
N ARG A 191 -1.40 -26.04 7.42
CA ARG A 191 0.00 -25.57 7.47
C ARG A 191 0.44 -25.22 8.90
N ILE A 192 -0.46 -24.72 9.73
CA ILE A 192 -0.21 -24.49 11.16
C ILE A 192 0.09 -25.80 11.88
N GLN A 193 -0.64 -26.88 11.60
CA GLN A 193 -0.36 -28.19 12.20
C GLN A 193 1.09 -28.63 11.96
N ASN A 194 1.62 -28.38 10.74
CA ASN A 194 3.02 -28.66 10.41
C ASN A 194 4.02 -27.79 11.19
N PHE A 195 3.66 -26.53 11.50
CA PHE A 195 4.47 -25.68 12.37
C PHE A 195 4.40 -26.15 13.83
N MET A 196 3.22 -26.53 14.31
CA MET A 196 2.99 -26.99 15.67
C MET A 196 3.73 -28.30 15.98
N ALA A 197 3.94 -29.16 14.98
CA ALA A 197 4.80 -30.35 15.12
C ALA A 197 6.25 -30.02 15.58
N LYS A 198 6.70 -28.76 15.41
CA LYS A 198 8.02 -28.27 15.85
C LYS A 198 7.99 -27.61 17.24
N GLY A 199 6.83 -27.54 17.90
CA GLY A 199 6.64 -27.03 19.26
C GLY A 199 6.53 -25.51 19.40
N SER A 200 7.06 -24.72 18.47
CA SER A 200 6.89 -23.26 18.43
C SER A 200 7.12 -22.71 17.02
N ALA A 201 6.58 -21.53 16.73
CA ALA A 201 6.72 -20.87 15.43
C ALA A 201 6.91 -19.36 15.59
N ASP A 202 7.67 -18.76 14.67
CA ASP A 202 7.81 -17.30 14.57
C ASP A 202 6.51 -16.68 14.07
N SER A 203 5.86 -15.85 14.89
CA SER A 203 4.56 -15.25 14.60
C SER A 203 4.61 -14.39 13.33
N LYS A 204 5.75 -13.75 13.04
CA LYS A 204 5.93 -12.95 11.84
C LYS A 204 5.89 -13.81 10.58
N THR A 205 6.64 -14.91 10.56
CA THR A 205 6.61 -15.87 9.45
C THR A 205 5.21 -16.49 9.28
N VAL A 206 4.57 -16.92 10.36
CA VAL A 206 3.21 -17.49 10.32
C VAL A 206 2.19 -16.48 9.77
N SER A 207 2.20 -15.26 10.29
CA SER A 207 1.28 -14.20 9.86
C SER A 207 1.46 -13.80 8.39
N GLN A 208 2.69 -13.83 7.88
CA GLN A 208 2.99 -13.58 6.47
C GLN A 208 2.39 -14.67 5.58
N HIS A 209 2.60 -15.94 5.93
CA HIS A 209 2.01 -17.07 5.20
C HIS A 209 0.49 -16.99 5.20
N MET A 210 -0.13 -16.70 6.35
CA MET A 210 -1.59 -16.53 6.46
C MET A 210 -2.09 -15.44 5.51
N ALA A 211 -1.51 -14.25 5.57
CA ALA A 211 -1.91 -13.13 4.73
C ALA A 211 -1.68 -13.40 3.23
N PHE A 212 -0.58 -14.06 2.88
CA PHE A 212 -0.25 -14.37 1.49
C PHE A 212 -1.20 -15.43 0.92
N THR A 213 -1.54 -16.46 1.69
CA THR A 213 -2.53 -17.47 1.30
C THR A 213 -3.92 -16.85 1.15
N MET A 214 -4.38 -16.06 2.13
CA MET A 214 -5.69 -15.39 2.06
C MET A 214 -5.82 -14.52 0.81
N LEU A 215 -4.84 -13.65 0.56
CA LEU A 215 -4.87 -12.76 -0.61
C LEU A 215 -4.64 -13.51 -1.92
N GLY A 216 -3.81 -14.54 -1.91
CA GLY A 216 -3.58 -15.40 -3.07
C GLY A 216 -4.84 -16.12 -3.49
N ALA A 217 -5.51 -16.80 -2.56
CA ALA A 217 -6.80 -17.46 -2.81
C ALA A 217 -7.88 -16.47 -3.26
N THR A 218 -7.90 -15.28 -2.66
CA THR A 218 -8.80 -14.20 -3.06
C THR A 218 -8.54 -13.79 -4.51
N LEU A 219 -7.30 -13.45 -4.84
CA LEU A 219 -6.97 -12.90 -6.16
C LEU A 219 -6.95 -13.93 -7.29
N PHE A 220 -6.60 -15.18 -7.01
CA PHE A 220 -6.33 -16.21 -8.01
C PHE A 220 -7.25 -17.43 -7.88
N GLY A 221 -8.09 -17.50 -6.84
CA GLY A 221 -8.98 -18.62 -6.55
C GLY A 221 -8.27 -19.87 -6.04
N ASP A 222 -8.98 -21.00 -6.09
CA ASP A 222 -8.50 -22.33 -5.70
C ASP A 222 -7.24 -22.75 -6.47
N GLU A 223 -7.04 -22.22 -7.68
CA GLU A 223 -5.83 -22.47 -8.47
C GLU A 223 -4.56 -22.11 -7.72
N PHE A 224 -4.58 -21.03 -6.93
CA PHE A 224 -3.42 -20.63 -6.16
C PHE A 224 -3.14 -21.56 -4.99
N LEU A 225 -4.19 -22.07 -4.34
CA LEU A 225 -4.07 -23.04 -3.26
C LEU A 225 -3.49 -24.37 -3.76
N ALA A 226 -3.90 -24.80 -4.96
CA ALA A 226 -3.39 -26.02 -5.59
C ALA A 226 -2.03 -25.82 -6.31
N TRP A 227 -1.53 -24.58 -6.41
CA TRP A 227 -0.35 -24.29 -7.22
C TRP A 227 0.95 -24.72 -6.54
N SER A 228 1.63 -25.70 -7.12
CA SER A 228 2.89 -26.25 -6.59
C SER A 228 4.02 -25.21 -6.43
N LYS A 229 3.95 -24.09 -7.14
CA LYS A 229 4.95 -23.00 -7.06
C LYS A 229 4.55 -21.89 -6.08
N ALA A 230 3.42 -21.98 -5.38
CA ALA A 230 2.93 -20.91 -4.50
C ALA A 230 3.92 -20.53 -3.39
N THR A 231 4.57 -21.51 -2.76
CA THR A 231 5.59 -21.25 -1.72
C THR A 231 6.81 -20.53 -2.29
N VAL A 232 7.32 -20.97 -3.44
CA VAL A 232 8.45 -20.33 -4.13
C VAL A 232 8.08 -18.92 -4.58
N TYR A 233 6.84 -18.73 -5.03
CA TYR A 233 6.29 -17.43 -5.40
C TYR A 233 6.26 -16.49 -4.20
N GLU A 234 5.75 -16.94 -3.06
CA GLU A 234 5.71 -16.19 -1.81
C GLU A 234 7.11 -15.74 -1.36
N GLU A 235 8.06 -16.68 -1.23
CA GLU A 235 9.40 -16.38 -0.76
C GLU A 235 10.11 -15.37 -1.66
N LEU A 236 9.99 -15.56 -2.98
CA LEU A 236 10.55 -14.64 -3.97
C LEU A 236 9.89 -13.26 -3.88
N PHE A 237 8.56 -13.23 -3.76
CA PHE A 237 7.78 -12.00 -3.64
C PHE A 237 8.24 -11.19 -2.43
N MET A 238 8.39 -11.85 -1.27
CA MET A 238 8.77 -11.22 -0.01
C MET A 238 10.23 -10.78 0.01
N MET A 239 11.12 -11.54 -0.62
CA MET A 239 12.51 -11.14 -0.82
C MET A 239 12.61 -9.86 -1.66
N ILE A 240 11.86 -9.79 -2.76
CA ILE A 240 11.84 -8.62 -3.65
C ILE A 240 11.20 -7.41 -2.95
N ALA A 241 10.08 -7.62 -2.26
CA ALA A 241 9.39 -6.61 -1.47
C ALA A 241 10.32 -5.90 -0.48
N LYS A 242 11.17 -6.67 0.22
CA LYS A 242 12.13 -6.15 1.19
C LYS A 242 13.17 -5.21 0.59
N ASP A 243 13.68 -5.54 -0.60
CA ASP A 243 14.76 -4.78 -1.25
C ASP A 243 14.24 -3.68 -2.20
N ALA A 244 12.94 -3.62 -2.48
CA ALA A 244 12.37 -2.67 -3.44
C ALA A 244 12.64 -1.21 -3.09
N CYS A 245 12.55 -0.83 -1.81
CA CYS A 245 12.82 0.53 -1.36
C CYS A 245 14.30 0.91 -1.55
N LEU A 246 15.22 0.00 -1.24
CA LEU A 246 16.66 0.22 -1.43
C LEU A 246 16.99 0.55 -2.88
N TRP A 247 16.54 -0.29 -3.81
CA TRP A 247 16.89 -0.12 -5.23
C TRP A 247 16.21 1.08 -5.88
N SER A 248 15.08 1.51 -5.32
CA SER A 248 14.36 2.69 -5.79
C SER A 248 14.82 4.01 -5.20
N SER A 249 15.59 4.00 -4.11
CA SER A 249 16.24 5.18 -3.55
C SER A 249 17.24 5.83 -4.52
N TYR A 250 17.75 5.06 -5.49
CA TYR A 250 18.68 5.56 -6.49
C TYR A 250 17.96 6.43 -7.53
N ASN A 251 18.38 7.69 -7.63
CA ASN A 251 17.89 8.61 -8.66
C ASN A 251 18.22 8.13 -10.09
N VAL A 252 19.32 7.41 -10.24
CA VAL A 252 19.78 6.79 -11.49
C VAL A 252 19.92 5.31 -11.25
N THR A 253 19.33 4.49 -12.10
CA THR A 253 19.39 3.02 -12.02
C THR A 253 20.85 2.56 -11.81
N PRO A 254 21.16 1.87 -10.71
CA PRO A 254 22.54 1.57 -10.34
C PRO A 254 23.08 0.35 -11.09
N PHE A 255 23.17 0.44 -12.42
CA PHE A 255 23.63 -0.63 -13.31
C PHE A 255 25.09 -1.05 -13.05
N TRP A 256 25.86 -0.26 -12.31
CA TRP A 256 27.21 -0.61 -11.89
C TRP A 256 27.25 -1.52 -10.65
N LYS A 257 26.13 -1.70 -9.94
CA LYS A 257 26.07 -2.57 -8.75
C LYS A 257 25.66 -3.99 -9.13
N ARG A 258 26.52 -4.98 -8.84
CA ARG A 258 26.19 -6.41 -9.05
C ARG A 258 24.90 -6.84 -8.34
N GLY A 259 24.64 -6.29 -7.15
CA GLY A 259 23.40 -6.55 -6.40
C GLY A 259 22.14 -6.14 -7.16
N PHE A 260 22.21 -5.05 -7.96
CA PHE A 260 21.07 -4.56 -8.73
C PHE A 260 20.69 -5.56 -9.84
N TRP A 261 21.67 -6.10 -10.56
CA TRP A 261 21.43 -7.11 -11.58
C TRP A 261 20.83 -8.41 -11.00
N LYS A 262 21.30 -8.82 -9.81
CA LYS A 262 20.68 -9.94 -9.08
C LYS A 262 19.22 -9.63 -8.75
N TYR A 263 18.95 -8.45 -8.20
CA TYR A 263 17.59 -8.01 -7.88
C TYR A 263 16.69 -7.93 -9.12
N GLN A 264 17.19 -7.40 -10.24
CA GLN A 264 16.47 -7.35 -11.51
C GLN A 264 16.16 -8.76 -12.03
N SER A 265 17.09 -9.71 -11.95
CA SER A 265 16.85 -11.11 -12.31
C SER A 265 15.75 -11.75 -11.45
N LEU A 266 15.75 -11.48 -10.13
CA LEU A 266 14.68 -11.93 -9.23
C LEU A 266 13.33 -11.32 -9.63
N CYS A 267 13.28 -10.02 -9.94
CA CYS A 267 12.07 -9.35 -10.43
C CYS A 267 11.53 -10.01 -11.71
N THR A 268 12.41 -10.33 -12.67
CA THR A 268 12.01 -11.05 -13.90
C THR A 268 11.43 -12.43 -13.57
N LYS A 269 12.07 -13.18 -12.67
CA LYS A 269 11.56 -14.49 -12.25
C LYS A 269 10.18 -14.39 -11.60
N LEU A 270 9.96 -13.37 -10.76
CA LEU A 270 8.67 -13.12 -10.13
C LEU A 270 7.59 -12.83 -11.18
N LYS A 271 7.90 -11.99 -12.17
CA LYS A 271 6.98 -11.68 -13.27
C LYS A 271 6.60 -12.93 -14.08
N CYS A 272 7.57 -13.79 -14.37
CA CYS A 272 7.31 -15.07 -15.04
C CYS A 272 6.37 -15.97 -14.22
N LEU A 273 6.57 -16.06 -12.91
CA LEU A 273 5.69 -16.83 -12.02
C LEU A 273 4.28 -16.22 -11.94
N THR A 274 4.16 -14.90 -11.86
CA THR A 274 2.84 -14.23 -11.90
C THR A 274 2.11 -14.53 -13.21
N GLN A 275 2.80 -14.50 -14.34
CA GLN A 275 2.20 -14.84 -15.64
C GLN A 275 1.79 -16.31 -15.73
N ASP A 276 2.53 -17.21 -15.08
CA ASP A 276 2.23 -18.65 -15.04
C ASP A 276 0.91 -18.91 -14.31
N ILE A 277 0.74 -18.39 -13.08
CA ILE A 277 -0.51 -18.57 -12.32
C ILE A 277 -1.70 -17.92 -13.03
N ILE A 278 -1.53 -16.72 -13.63
CA ILE A 278 -2.61 -16.09 -14.40
C ILE A 278 -3.02 -16.95 -15.60
N ARG A 279 -2.04 -17.56 -16.29
CA ARG A 279 -2.34 -18.46 -17.42
C ARG A 279 -3.10 -19.70 -16.94
N GLN A 280 -2.77 -20.22 -15.76
CA GLN A 280 -3.48 -21.35 -15.16
C GLN A 280 -4.93 -20.97 -14.81
N CYS A 281 -5.15 -19.83 -14.13
CA CYS A 281 -6.49 -19.30 -13.86
C CYS A 281 -7.32 -19.14 -15.15
N LYS A 282 -6.72 -18.58 -16.22
CA LYS A 282 -7.40 -18.40 -17.52
C LYS A 282 -7.77 -19.72 -18.20
N LYS A 283 -6.89 -20.72 -18.17
CA LYS A 283 -7.16 -22.03 -18.79
C LYS A 283 -8.33 -22.72 -18.12
N ASN A 284 -8.37 -22.69 -16.79
CA ASN A 284 -9.42 -23.38 -16.06
C ASN A 284 -10.75 -22.67 -16.24
N TYR A 285 -10.78 -21.33 -16.26
CA TYR A 285 -11.97 -20.58 -16.67
C TYR A 285 -12.50 -20.99 -18.06
N MET A 286 -11.64 -21.03 -19.07
CA MET A 286 -12.04 -21.43 -20.43
C MET A 286 -12.56 -22.87 -20.51
N LEU A 287 -12.00 -23.77 -19.69
CA LEU A 287 -12.43 -25.16 -19.60
C LEU A 287 -13.83 -25.28 -18.99
N PHE A 288 -14.11 -24.53 -17.93
CA PHE A 288 -15.42 -24.55 -17.25
C PHE A 288 -16.50 -23.78 -18.05
N GLY A 289 -16.17 -22.64 -18.65
CA GLY A 289 -17.10 -21.89 -19.50
C GLY A 289 -17.56 -22.66 -20.74
N HIS A 290 -16.78 -23.64 -21.22
CA HIS A 290 -17.15 -24.51 -22.33
C HIS A 290 -18.03 -25.70 -21.90
N MET A 291 -18.02 -26.08 -20.62
CA MET A 291 -18.92 -27.11 -20.09
C MET A 291 -20.32 -26.56 -19.81
N ASP A 292 -20.42 -25.31 -19.35
CA ASP A 292 -21.70 -24.66 -19.01
C ASP A 292 -22.56 -24.40 -20.26
N HIS A 293 -21.93 -24.09 -21.40
CA HIS A 293 -22.61 -23.95 -22.69
C HIS A 293 -23.14 -25.28 -23.27
N ASN A 294 -22.56 -26.42 -22.89
CA ASN A 294 -22.98 -27.72 -23.38
C ASN A 294 -24.14 -28.33 -22.56
N LEU A 295 -24.39 -27.85 -21.34
CA LEU A 295 -25.54 -28.30 -20.53
C LEU A 295 -26.85 -27.59 -20.89
N HIS A 296 -26.80 -26.39 -21.45
CA HIS A 296 -28.01 -25.62 -21.77
C HIS A 296 -28.60 -25.89 -23.17
N GLY A 297 -27.99 -26.79 -23.95
CA GLY A 297 -28.42 -27.12 -25.31
C GLY A 297 -29.50 -28.19 -25.47
N GLU A 298 -29.88 -28.91 -24.39
CA GLU A 298 -30.73 -30.11 -24.50
C GLU A 298 -31.95 -30.17 -23.57
N THR A 299 -32.45 -29.04 -23.04
CA THR A 299 -33.72 -29.09 -22.26
C THR A 299 -34.60 -27.85 -22.45
N GLU A 300 -34.98 -27.58 -23.69
CA GLU A 300 -36.27 -26.95 -23.97
C GLU A 300 -37.24 -28.05 -24.43
N ILE A 301 -38.10 -28.51 -23.52
CA ILE A 301 -39.54 -28.82 -23.70
C ILE A 301 -40.01 -29.62 -22.47
N LEU A 302 -41.04 -29.07 -21.81
CA LEU A 302 -41.91 -29.64 -20.76
C LEU A 302 -41.54 -29.33 -19.30
N GLY A 303 -42.44 -28.62 -18.61
CA GLY A 303 -42.19 -27.95 -17.33
C GLY A 303 -42.58 -28.72 -16.06
N LYS A 304 -42.65 -27.90 -14.99
CA LYS A 304 -43.20 -28.10 -13.64
C LYS A 304 -42.20 -28.53 -12.54
N GLU A 305 -42.30 -27.78 -11.43
CA GLU A 305 -41.64 -27.85 -10.12
C GLU A 305 -41.11 -29.22 -9.66
N ILE A 306 -39.93 -29.22 -9.03
CA ILE A 306 -39.62 -29.78 -7.69
C ILE A 306 -38.20 -29.32 -7.27
N ALA A 307 -38.03 -29.11 -5.97
CA ALA A 307 -36.84 -28.61 -5.28
C ALA A 307 -35.68 -29.61 -5.11
N SER A 308 -34.51 -29.05 -4.74
CA SER A 308 -33.29 -29.67 -4.17
C SER A 308 -32.41 -30.50 -5.10
N ASP A 309 -31.21 -30.00 -5.40
CA ASP A 309 -29.96 -30.58 -4.86
C ASP A 309 -28.70 -29.82 -5.32
N GLY A 310 -27.88 -29.42 -4.33
CA GLY A 310 -26.43 -29.16 -4.44
C GLY A 310 -25.96 -27.86 -5.11
N PRO A 311 -25.10 -27.03 -4.46
CA PRO A 311 -24.40 -25.98 -5.18
C PRO A 311 -23.33 -26.63 -6.06
N SER A 312 -23.54 -26.59 -7.38
CA SER A 312 -22.52 -26.97 -8.34
C SER A 312 -21.29 -26.10 -8.13
N CYS A 313 -20.14 -26.77 -8.02
CA CYS A 313 -18.84 -26.21 -7.65
C CYS A 313 -18.24 -25.43 -8.85
N SER A 314 -18.87 -24.32 -9.21
CA SER A 314 -18.37 -23.40 -10.25
C SER A 314 -18.60 -21.97 -9.78
N GLU A 315 -17.84 -21.52 -8.78
CA GLU A 315 -17.94 -20.12 -8.40
C GLU A 315 -16.62 -19.51 -7.88
N VAL A 316 -16.30 -18.36 -8.50
CA VAL A 316 -15.49 -17.23 -7.99
C VAL A 316 -13.98 -17.25 -8.28
N VAL A 317 -13.61 -16.58 -9.37
CA VAL A 317 -12.29 -15.93 -9.50
C VAL A 317 -12.51 -14.40 -9.53
N ILE A 318 -11.87 -13.64 -8.64
CA ILE A 318 -11.91 -12.15 -8.64
C ILE A 318 -11.38 -11.55 -9.97
N VAL A 319 -10.69 -12.37 -10.76
CA VAL A 319 -10.21 -12.06 -12.11
C VAL A 319 -11.35 -11.81 -13.11
N ASP A 320 -12.61 -12.17 -12.81
CA ASP A 320 -13.64 -12.20 -13.85
C ASP A 320 -14.21 -10.82 -14.24
N ALA A 321 -14.47 -9.91 -13.29
CA ALA A 321 -15.13 -8.64 -13.62
C ALA A 321 -14.19 -7.47 -13.91
N LEU A 322 -13.09 -7.34 -13.16
CA LEU A 322 -12.17 -6.20 -13.29
C LEU A 322 -11.12 -6.40 -14.38
N PHE A 323 -10.63 -7.63 -14.52
CA PHE A 323 -9.45 -7.90 -15.33
C PHE A 323 -9.77 -7.92 -16.83
N PHE A 324 -10.94 -8.44 -17.24
CA PHE A 324 -11.33 -8.48 -18.66
C PHE A 324 -11.98 -7.19 -19.17
N GLN A 325 -12.59 -6.38 -18.31
CA GLN A 325 -13.17 -5.10 -18.71
C GLN A 325 -12.10 -4.02 -18.94
N GLU A 326 -11.03 -3.97 -18.12
CA GLU A 326 -9.86 -3.09 -18.37
C GLU A 326 -9.00 -3.56 -19.56
N LEU A 327 -9.00 -4.85 -19.90
CA LEU A 327 -8.28 -5.39 -21.07
C LEU A 327 -8.97 -5.04 -22.41
N ASN A 328 -10.29 -4.88 -22.43
CA ASN A 328 -11.05 -4.64 -23.67
C ASN A 328 -11.41 -3.17 -23.92
N GLY A 329 -11.26 -2.28 -22.93
CA GLY A 329 -11.66 -0.87 -23.03
C GLY A 329 -10.52 0.12 -22.78
N HIS A 330 -9.88 0.60 -23.85
CA HIS A 330 -9.10 1.86 -23.90
C HIS A 330 -7.72 1.94 -23.22
N LEU A 331 -6.89 0.90 -23.28
CA LEU A 331 -5.43 1.07 -23.14
C LEU A 331 -4.71 0.38 -24.31
N ASN A 332 -3.88 1.16 -25.01
CA ASN A 332 -3.19 0.74 -26.23
C ASN A 332 -2.36 -0.53 -25.98
N ALA A 333 -2.62 -1.55 -26.79
CA ALA A 333 -1.95 -2.85 -26.83
C ALA A 333 -0.45 -2.82 -27.19
N LYS A 334 0.27 -1.72 -26.93
CA LYS A 334 1.70 -1.55 -27.23
C LYS A 334 2.61 -1.23 -26.04
N GLU A 335 2.11 -0.82 -24.86
CA GLU A 335 2.96 -0.61 -23.68
C GLU A 335 2.18 -0.77 -22.38
N GLU A 336 1.94 -1.99 -21.89
CA GLU A 336 1.49 -2.19 -20.49
C GLU A 336 1.74 -3.62 -20.01
N GLU A 337 2.41 -3.73 -18.86
CA GLU A 337 2.75 -5.00 -18.22
C GLU A 337 1.47 -5.59 -17.60
N PRO A 338 0.95 -6.74 -18.08
CA PRO A 338 -0.44 -7.17 -17.87
C PRO A 338 -0.82 -7.55 -16.43
N CYS A 339 0.05 -7.32 -15.44
CA CYS A 339 -0.13 -7.80 -14.06
C CYS A 339 0.18 -6.74 -12.99
N GLY A 340 0.52 -5.51 -13.36
CA GLY A 340 1.09 -4.58 -12.39
C GLY A 340 0.11 -4.08 -11.33
N ASN A 341 -1.18 -3.98 -11.66
CA ASN A 341 -2.24 -3.75 -10.67
C ASN A 341 -2.32 -4.90 -9.66
N LEU A 342 -2.39 -6.14 -10.14
CA LEU A 342 -2.49 -7.35 -9.32
C LEU A 342 -1.31 -7.52 -8.38
N MET A 343 -0.08 -7.43 -8.90
CA MET A 343 1.12 -7.56 -8.09
C MET A 343 1.21 -6.47 -7.02
N ARG A 344 0.72 -5.26 -7.30
CA ARG A 344 0.69 -4.17 -6.31
C ARG A 344 -0.43 -4.31 -5.28
N ILE A 345 -1.60 -4.86 -5.65
CA ILE A 345 -2.65 -5.23 -4.69
C ILE A 345 -2.10 -6.31 -3.75
N MET A 346 -1.51 -7.37 -4.30
CA MET A 346 -0.89 -8.45 -3.52
C MET A 346 0.19 -7.91 -2.58
N PHE A 347 1.06 -7.01 -3.07
CA PHE A 347 2.13 -6.42 -2.27
C PHE A 347 1.61 -5.58 -1.11
N HIS A 348 0.74 -4.60 -1.42
CA HIS A 348 0.24 -3.70 -0.40
C HIS A 348 -0.67 -4.43 0.59
N GLY A 349 -1.55 -5.31 0.10
CA GLY A 349 -2.45 -6.09 0.95
C GLY A 349 -1.69 -7.04 1.86
N CYS A 350 -0.72 -7.80 1.34
CA CYS A 350 -0.11 -8.87 2.13
C CYS A 350 0.72 -8.33 3.29
N LEU A 351 1.53 -7.29 3.05
CA LEU A 351 2.32 -6.68 4.12
C LEU A 351 1.44 -6.09 5.23
N THR A 352 0.32 -5.44 4.87
CA THR A 352 -0.58 -4.84 5.87
C THR A 352 -1.37 -5.89 6.63
N THR A 353 -1.89 -6.91 5.94
CA THR A 353 -2.68 -7.97 6.55
C THR A 353 -1.82 -8.87 7.43
N ALA A 354 -0.59 -9.21 7.01
CA ALA A 354 0.35 -9.97 7.82
C ALA A 354 0.65 -9.25 9.13
N ARG A 355 0.87 -7.93 9.07
CA ARG A 355 1.12 -7.14 10.27
C ARG A 355 -0.09 -7.15 11.21
N LEU A 356 -1.30 -6.96 10.69
CA LEU A 356 -2.52 -7.04 11.49
C LEU A 356 -2.69 -8.42 12.16
N ILE A 357 -2.54 -9.50 11.40
CA ILE A 357 -2.61 -10.88 11.93
C ILE A 357 -1.58 -11.10 13.03
N ASN A 358 -0.32 -10.70 12.79
CA ASN A 358 0.73 -10.82 13.80
C ASN A 358 0.38 -10.07 15.08
N ASN A 359 -0.18 -8.86 14.96
CA ASN A 359 -0.55 -8.07 16.12
C ASN A 359 -1.70 -8.71 16.90
N ILE A 360 -2.69 -9.30 16.23
CA ILE A 360 -3.76 -10.02 16.91
C ILE A 360 -3.20 -11.25 17.63
N LEU A 361 -2.33 -12.05 16.98
CA LEU A 361 -1.68 -13.21 17.61
C LEU A 361 -0.93 -12.81 18.90
N VAL A 362 -0.10 -11.76 18.82
CA VAL A 362 0.66 -11.27 19.98
C VAL A 362 -0.28 -10.72 21.05
N SER A 363 -1.28 -9.92 20.69
CA SER A 363 -2.24 -9.34 21.64
C SER A 363 -3.03 -10.42 22.37
N LEU A 364 -3.52 -11.44 21.67
CA LEU A 364 -4.27 -12.55 22.28
C LEU A 364 -3.38 -13.37 23.22
N GLY A 365 -2.16 -13.72 22.79
CA GLY A 365 -1.24 -14.48 23.64
C GLY A 365 -0.71 -13.70 24.85
N MET A 366 -0.74 -12.37 24.82
CA MET A 366 -0.45 -11.52 25.99
C MET A 366 -1.68 -11.25 26.88
N HIS A 367 -2.90 -11.52 26.39
CA HIS A 367 -4.14 -11.30 27.12
C HIS A 367 -5.06 -12.55 27.08
N PRO A 368 -4.67 -13.67 27.72
CA PRO A 368 -5.47 -14.90 27.78
C PRO A 368 -6.93 -14.67 28.19
N GLN A 369 -7.20 -13.76 29.13
CA GLN A 369 -8.54 -13.40 29.58
C GLN A 369 -9.45 -12.79 28.50
N ILE A 370 -8.86 -12.16 27.46
CA ILE A 370 -9.60 -11.67 26.30
C ILE A 370 -9.85 -12.82 25.33
N GLN A 371 -8.84 -13.65 25.10
CA GLN A 371 -8.93 -14.85 24.27
C GLN A 371 -10.03 -15.81 24.78
N ASP A 372 -10.13 -16.07 26.08
CA ASP A 372 -11.17 -16.93 26.69
C ASP A 372 -12.59 -16.41 26.43
N LYS A 373 -12.76 -15.08 26.50
CA LYS A 373 -14.05 -14.44 26.23
C LYS A 373 -14.42 -14.48 24.76
N ILE A 374 -13.44 -14.30 23.87
CA ILE A 374 -13.64 -14.48 22.43
C ILE A 374 -13.99 -15.93 22.11
N TYR A 375 -13.30 -16.90 22.72
CA TYR A 375 -13.62 -18.32 22.56
C TYR A 375 -15.05 -18.64 23.01
N SER A 376 -15.49 -18.05 24.13
CA SER A 376 -16.87 -18.16 24.61
C SER A 376 -17.87 -17.57 23.60
N GLU A 377 -17.55 -16.42 23.00
CA GLU A 377 -18.36 -15.77 21.97
C GLU A 377 -18.49 -16.65 20.70
N ILE A 378 -17.38 -17.24 20.25
CA ILE A 378 -17.33 -18.17 19.11
C ILE A 378 -18.18 -19.42 19.39
N THR A 379 -18.02 -20.02 20.57
CA THR A 379 -18.75 -21.23 20.97
C THR A 379 -20.26 -20.98 21.05
N MET A 380 -20.67 -19.83 21.60
CA MET A 380 -22.08 -19.43 21.64
C MET A 380 -22.67 -19.20 20.24
N ALA A 381 -21.92 -18.52 19.36
CA ALA A 381 -22.35 -18.28 17.99
C ALA A 381 -22.54 -19.59 17.21
N ARG A 382 -21.68 -20.59 17.45
CA ARG A 382 -21.78 -21.91 16.82
C ARG A 382 -22.98 -22.71 17.32
N ASN A 383 -23.21 -22.74 18.63
CA ASN A 383 -24.33 -23.46 19.24
C ASN A 383 -25.70 -22.87 18.84
N GLY A 384 -25.74 -21.57 18.52
CA GLY A 384 -26.95 -20.89 18.03
C GLY A 384 -27.15 -20.92 16.51
N SER A 385 -26.24 -21.53 15.73
CA SER A 385 -26.35 -21.59 14.27
C SER A 385 -27.12 -22.82 13.80
N ILE A 386 -28.06 -22.62 12.87
CA ILE A 386 -28.80 -23.71 12.21
C ILE A 386 -27.90 -24.48 11.23
N ASN A 387 -26.97 -23.78 10.57
CA ASN A 387 -25.96 -24.37 9.69
C ASN A 387 -24.60 -24.40 10.40
N LYS A 388 -24.11 -25.61 10.71
CA LYS A 388 -22.81 -25.80 11.39
C LYS A 388 -21.61 -25.37 10.55
N ASP A 389 -21.80 -25.21 9.25
CA ASP A 389 -20.73 -24.95 8.28
C ASP A 389 -20.49 -23.45 8.03
N GLN A 390 -21.28 -22.55 8.65
CA GLN A 390 -21.13 -21.10 8.44
C GLN A 390 -21.03 -20.35 9.78
N LEU A 391 -19.80 -19.96 10.14
CA LEU A 391 -19.52 -19.08 11.28
C LEU A 391 -19.98 -17.66 10.95
N ASN A 392 -21.00 -17.17 11.65
CA ASN A 392 -21.46 -15.79 11.51
C ASN A 392 -20.59 -14.87 12.38
N VAL A 393 -19.54 -14.31 11.76
CA VAL A 393 -18.55 -13.43 12.41
C VAL A 393 -19.16 -12.08 12.83
N ASP A 394 -20.24 -11.62 12.19
CA ASP A 394 -20.90 -10.34 12.54
C ASP A 394 -21.46 -10.34 13.97
N LYS A 395 -21.68 -11.52 14.54
CA LYS A 395 -22.13 -11.70 15.93
C LYS A 395 -20.98 -11.75 16.94
N MET A 396 -19.74 -11.82 16.47
CA MET A 396 -18.54 -11.94 17.30
C MET A 396 -17.96 -10.54 17.59
N LEU A 397 -18.68 -9.77 18.40
CA LEU A 397 -18.39 -8.35 18.63
C LEU A 397 -17.05 -8.13 19.33
N LEU A 398 -16.69 -8.96 20.32
CA LEU A 398 -15.41 -8.82 20.99
C LEU A 398 -14.25 -9.21 20.07
N LEU A 399 -14.44 -10.20 19.19
CA LEU A 399 -13.47 -10.53 18.16
C LEU A 399 -13.27 -9.36 17.18
N LEU A 400 -14.35 -8.80 16.63
CA LEU A 400 -14.27 -7.65 15.73
C LEU A 400 -13.62 -6.44 16.40
N ALA A 401 -13.98 -6.15 17.65
CA ALA A 401 -13.36 -5.10 18.44
C ALA A 401 -11.86 -5.35 18.70
N THR A 402 -11.45 -6.61 18.85
CA THR A 402 -10.04 -7.03 18.98
C THR A 402 -9.27 -6.78 17.69
N VAL A 403 -9.88 -7.01 16.52
CA VAL A 403 -9.30 -6.67 15.23
C VAL A 403 -9.12 -5.15 15.10
N TYR A 404 -10.11 -4.35 15.48
CA TYR A 404 -10.01 -2.88 15.46
C TYR A 404 -8.92 -2.35 16.38
N GLU A 405 -8.86 -2.84 17.61
CA GLU A 405 -7.84 -2.43 18.58
C GLU A 405 -6.43 -2.83 18.15
N SER A 406 -6.28 -4.01 17.55
CA SER A 406 -5.01 -4.47 16.97
C SER A 406 -4.57 -3.61 15.79
N ALA A 407 -5.52 -3.18 14.94
CA ALA A 407 -5.24 -2.25 13.84
C ALA A 407 -4.88 -0.85 14.33
N ARG A 408 -5.50 -0.39 15.43
CA ARG A 408 -5.24 0.91 16.06
C ARG A 408 -3.82 1.00 16.61
N LEU A 409 -3.47 0.09 17.52
CA LEU A 409 -2.21 0.15 18.29
C LEU A 409 -0.99 -0.12 17.44
N VAL A 410 -1.08 -1.06 16.49
CA VAL A 410 0.05 -1.37 15.63
C VAL A 410 -0.43 -1.28 14.18
N SER A 411 -0.58 -0.04 13.72
CA SER A 411 -0.98 0.25 12.34
C SER A 411 0.01 -0.34 11.34
N ALA A 412 -0.51 -0.76 10.19
CA ALA A 412 0.30 -1.38 9.15
C ALA A 412 1.38 -0.44 8.56
N GLY A 413 1.10 0.86 8.51
CA GLY A 413 2.06 1.90 8.14
C GLY A 413 2.34 2.85 9.30
N SER A 414 3.53 3.44 9.33
CA SER A 414 3.91 4.47 10.30
C SER A 414 3.48 5.88 9.89
N LEU A 415 3.39 6.13 8.57
CA LEU A 415 3.04 7.44 8.00
C LEU A 415 1.93 7.32 6.94
N LEU A 416 0.89 8.13 7.04
CA LEU A 416 0.05 8.43 5.87
C LEU A 416 0.68 9.58 5.11
N GLN A 417 0.92 9.39 3.81
CA GLN A 417 1.49 10.42 2.96
C GLN A 417 0.48 10.93 1.93
N ARG A 418 0.43 12.25 1.74
CA ARG A 418 -0.31 12.94 0.67
C ARG A 418 0.54 14.06 0.08
N CYS A 419 0.05 14.65 -1.01
CA CYS A 419 0.59 15.84 -1.64
C CYS A 419 -0.57 16.55 -2.36
N SER A 420 -0.41 17.85 -2.58
CA SER A 420 -1.17 18.58 -3.60
C SER A 420 -0.17 19.00 -4.69
N LEU A 421 -0.29 18.47 -5.91
CA LEU A 421 0.70 18.75 -6.96
C LEU A 421 0.45 20.08 -7.68
N LYS A 422 -0.82 20.50 -7.80
CA LYS A 422 -1.22 21.64 -8.64
C LYS A 422 -1.38 22.95 -7.86
N HIS A 423 -1.86 22.89 -6.62
CA HIS A 423 -2.28 24.08 -5.87
C HIS A 423 -1.78 24.07 -4.43
N ASP A 424 -1.49 25.26 -3.89
CA ASP A 424 -1.22 25.45 -2.47
C ASP A 424 -2.46 25.07 -1.65
N LEU A 425 -2.25 24.47 -0.48
CA LEU A 425 -3.29 23.97 0.40
C LEU A 425 -3.46 24.89 1.60
N ASN A 426 -4.60 25.56 1.70
CA ASN A 426 -4.96 26.36 2.87
C ASN A 426 -5.71 25.49 3.88
N LEU A 427 -5.15 25.38 5.09
CA LEU A 427 -5.76 24.69 6.23
C LEU A 427 -6.56 25.66 7.10
N LYS A 428 -7.57 25.16 7.81
CA LYS A 428 -8.35 25.95 8.79
C LYS A 428 -7.52 26.54 9.93
N SER A 429 -6.33 25.98 10.19
CA SER A 429 -5.37 26.54 11.14
C SER A 429 -4.76 27.89 10.71
N GLY A 430 -5.06 28.37 9.49
CA GLY A 430 -4.44 29.55 8.89
C GLY A 430 -3.09 29.28 8.23
N VAL A 431 -2.61 28.03 8.27
CA VAL A 431 -1.36 27.62 7.62
C VAL A 431 -1.61 27.30 6.14
N THR A 432 -0.81 27.89 5.26
CA THR A 432 -0.76 27.58 3.83
C THR A 432 0.42 26.66 3.51
N ILE A 433 0.13 25.49 2.97
CA ILE A 433 1.13 24.50 2.53
C ILE A 433 1.39 24.67 1.03
N PRO A 434 2.64 24.88 0.60
CA PRO A 434 2.96 25.00 -0.82
C PRO A 434 2.65 23.75 -1.65
N ALA A 435 2.24 23.93 -2.91
CA ALA A 435 2.13 22.85 -3.88
C ALA A 435 3.45 22.07 -4.00
N GLY A 436 3.36 20.75 -4.09
CA GLY A 436 4.51 19.85 -4.16
C GLY A 436 5.15 19.50 -2.82
N ALA A 437 4.70 20.10 -1.70
CA ALA A 437 5.12 19.67 -0.37
C ALA A 437 4.57 18.28 -0.02
N GLY A 438 5.41 17.44 0.58
CA GLY A 438 5.00 16.15 1.12
C GLY A 438 4.24 16.35 2.44
N LEU A 439 3.00 15.90 2.49
CA LEU A 439 2.17 15.93 3.68
C LEU A 439 2.23 14.58 4.37
N VAL A 440 2.49 14.57 5.68
CA VAL A 440 2.60 13.33 6.46
C VAL A 440 1.77 13.37 7.73
N VAL A 441 1.17 12.23 8.07
CA VAL A 441 0.49 12.00 9.34
C VAL A 441 1.22 10.88 10.07
N PRO A 442 1.80 11.14 11.25
CA PRO A 442 2.39 10.10 12.08
C PRO A 442 1.29 9.26 12.73
N ILE A 443 0.92 8.15 12.09
CA ILE A 443 -0.27 7.36 12.45
C ILE A 443 -0.19 6.92 13.91
N GLN A 444 0.94 6.35 14.32
CA GLN A 444 1.12 5.87 15.69
C GLN A 444 0.91 6.98 16.74
N LEU A 445 1.42 8.19 16.49
CA LEU A 445 1.26 9.32 17.43
C LEU A 445 -0.18 9.80 17.53
N VAL A 446 -0.99 9.61 16.49
CA VAL A 446 -2.42 9.98 16.48
C VAL A 446 -3.26 8.86 17.10
N GLN A 447 -2.93 7.60 16.79
CA GLN A 447 -3.63 6.42 17.29
C GLN A 447 -3.40 6.19 18.79
N MET A 448 -2.29 6.68 19.35
CA MET A 448 -1.92 6.57 20.77
C MET A 448 -2.03 7.91 21.51
N ASP A 449 -2.74 8.88 20.95
CA ASP A 449 -2.91 10.18 21.57
C ASP A 449 -3.95 10.14 22.69
N ASP A 450 -3.54 10.41 23.93
CA ASP A 450 -4.41 10.34 25.11
C ASP A 450 -5.64 11.26 25.00
N CYS A 451 -5.52 12.42 24.33
CA CYS A 451 -6.64 13.33 24.11
C CYS A 451 -7.71 12.72 23.18
N SER A 452 -7.31 11.82 22.28
CA SER A 452 -8.19 11.18 21.29
C SER A 452 -8.70 9.82 21.73
N TRP A 453 -7.95 9.13 22.60
CA TRP A 453 -8.18 7.71 22.93
C TRP A 453 -8.35 7.43 24.43
N GLY A 454 -8.15 8.43 25.30
CA GLY A 454 -8.22 8.28 26.75
C GLY A 454 -6.85 7.98 27.38
N SER A 455 -6.78 7.94 28.71
CA SER A 455 -5.52 7.72 29.44
C SER A 455 -4.88 6.35 29.21
N ASP A 456 -5.66 5.39 28.74
CA ASP A 456 -5.22 4.03 28.38
C ASP A 456 -4.93 3.89 26.87
N ALA A 457 -4.66 4.99 26.16
CA ALA A 457 -4.42 4.99 24.71
C ALA A 457 -3.29 4.05 24.26
N ASN A 458 -2.29 3.82 25.13
CA ASN A 458 -1.17 2.92 24.86
C ASN A 458 -1.44 1.46 25.25
N GLU A 459 -2.57 1.17 25.90
CA GLU A 459 -2.94 -0.16 26.37
C GLU A 459 -3.85 -0.86 25.35
N PHE A 460 -3.73 -2.19 25.28
CA PHE A 460 -4.60 -3.03 24.46
C PHE A 460 -5.96 -3.22 25.14
N ASN A 461 -6.98 -2.54 24.62
CA ASN A 461 -8.33 -2.58 25.17
C ASN A 461 -9.40 -2.65 24.06
N PRO A 462 -9.79 -3.86 23.62
CA PRO A 462 -10.86 -4.07 22.64
C PRO A 462 -12.21 -3.48 23.06
N TYR A 463 -12.50 -3.41 24.36
CA TYR A 463 -13.78 -2.91 24.86
C TYR A 463 -14.04 -1.44 24.50
N ARG A 464 -13.01 -0.69 24.08
CA ARG A 464 -13.15 0.68 23.58
C ARG A 464 -14.07 0.79 22.36
N PHE A 465 -14.16 -0.27 21.56
CA PHE A 465 -15.03 -0.34 20.40
C PHE A 465 -16.41 -0.93 20.72
N LEU A 466 -16.72 -1.18 21.98
CA LEU A 466 -17.99 -1.74 22.42
C LEU A 466 -18.76 -0.73 23.28
N SER A 467 -20.04 -0.53 22.95
CA SER A 467 -20.97 0.24 23.79
C SER A 467 -21.99 -0.68 24.43
N LYS A 468 -22.48 -0.32 25.62
CA LYS A 468 -23.67 -0.94 26.19
C LYS A 468 -24.92 -0.31 25.54
N PRO A 469 -25.95 -1.10 25.23
CA PRO A 469 -27.19 -0.58 24.68
C PRO A 469 -27.93 0.22 25.76
N GLY A 470 -28.13 1.51 25.52
CA GLY A 470 -29.13 2.34 26.22
C GLY A 470 -28.74 2.91 27.60
N LYS A 471 -28.07 4.07 27.61
CA LYS A 471 -28.67 5.35 28.04
C LYS A 471 -27.85 6.48 27.41
N GLY A 472 -28.55 7.38 26.72
CA GLY A 472 -27.94 8.49 25.97
C GLY A 472 -27.06 9.39 26.83
N SER A 473 -26.06 9.98 26.18
CA SER A 473 -25.25 11.11 26.63
C SER A 473 -24.97 11.16 28.13
N ASP A 474 -23.82 10.63 28.56
CA ASP A 474 -22.85 11.47 29.24
C ASP A 474 -21.49 10.79 29.44
N ILE A 475 -20.52 11.68 29.43
CA ILE A 475 -19.07 11.55 29.58
C ILE A 475 -18.72 10.96 30.96
N MET A 476 -17.60 10.21 30.99
CA MET A 476 -16.75 9.91 32.16
C MET A 476 -17.19 8.78 33.11
N LEU A 477 -16.70 7.55 32.85
CA LEU A 477 -16.53 6.56 33.91
C LEU A 477 -15.22 6.84 34.65
N THR A 478 -15.29 7.71 35.68
CA THR A 478 -14.31 7.72 36.77
C THR A 478 -14.73 6.74 37.86
N LYS A 479 -13.72 6.06 38.41
CA LYS A 479 -13.75 5.14 39.55
C LYS A 479 -14.69 5.58 40.69
N SER A 480 -15.43 4.62 41.25
CA SER A 480 -15.42 4.41 42.71
C SER A 480 -15.81 2.97 43.07
N VAL A 481 -15.03 2.43 44.00
CA VAL A 481 -15.23 1.16 44.69
C VAL A 481 -16.01 1.47 45.97
N SER A 482 -17.11 0.76 46.24
CA SER A 482 -17.46 0.24 47.59
C SER A 482 -18.82 -0.45 47.61
N GLY A 483 -18.89 -1.63 48.25
CA GLY A 483 -20.05 -2.03 49.05
C GLY A 483 -21.08 -2.96 48.40
N ALA A 484 -20.96 -4.25 48.75
CA ALA A 484 -21.95 -5.33 48.75
C ALA A 484 -23.43 -5.00 48.42
N ALA A 485 -23.96 -5.70 47.42
CA ALA A 485 -25.21 -6.48 47.51
C ALA A 485 -25.27 -7.43 46.31
N GLU A 486 -25.28 -8.73 46.59
CA GLU A 486 -25.60 -9.77 45.61
C GLU A 486 -27.00 -9.52 45.07
N ASN A 487 -27.09 -9.07 43.82
CA ASN A 487 -28.27 -9.23 43.01
C ASN A 487 -27.89 -10.15 41.86
N ILE A 488 -28.47 -11.35 41.90
CA ILE A 488 -28.44 -12.34 40.83
C ILE A 488 -29.08 -11.69 39.60
N VAL A 489 -28.24 -11.16 38.72
CA VAL A 489 -28.64 -10.72 37.38
C VAL A 489 -28.53 -11.94 36.48
N ASN A 490 -29.64 -12.34 35.87
CA ASN A 490 -29.70 -13.39 34.86
C ASN A 490 -28.56 -13.22 33.83
N PRO A 491 -27.74 -14.24 33.53
CA PRO A 491 -26.56 -14.13 32.68
C PRO A 491 -26.88 -14.10 31.17
N GLY A 492 -28.09 -13.69 30.80
CA GLY A 492 -28.49 -13.46 29.43
C GLY A 492 -28.71 -11.97 29.21
N GLN A 493 -27.95 -11.38 28.28
CA GLN A 493 -28.32 -10.15 27.56
C GLN A 493 -27.92 -8.81 28.21
N SER A 494 -26.62 -8.59 28.44
CA SER A 494 -26.03 -7.26 28.20
C SER A 494 -25.47 -7.25 26.77
N SER A 495 -26.33 -7.10 25.77
CA SER A 495 -25.93 -7.17 24.36
C SER A 495 -25.11 -5.94 23.97
N PHE A 496 -23.79 -6.00 24.10
CA PHE A 496 -22.92 -4.95 23.59
C PHE A 496 -23.23 -4.64 22.11
N SER A 497 -22.96 -3.42 21.67
CA SER A 497 -22.99 -3.03 20.26
C SER A 497 -21.59 -2.64 19.81
N LEU A 498 -21.17 -3.10 18.63
CA LEU A 498 -19.92 -2.68 18.02
C LEU A 498 -20.06 -1.25 17.49
N ASN A 499 -19.19 -0.35 17.93
CA ASN A 499 -19.15 1.02 17.46
C ASN A 499 -18.42 1.09 16.11
N ASP A 500 -18.88 1.96 15.21
CA ASP A 500 -18.11 2.29 14.00
C ASP A 500 -16.79 2.94 14.40
N PRO A 501 -15.63 2.31 14.13
CA PRO A 501 -14.34 2.86 14.54
C PRO A 501 -14.03 4.19 13.82
N ASN A 502 -14.60 4.42 12.63
CA ASN A 502 -14.42 5.64 11.85
C ASN A 502 -15.19 6.86 12.42
N ALA A 503 -16.08 6.64 13.40
CA ALA A 503 -16.69 7.72 14.16
C ALA A 503 -15.65 8.52 14.95
N ASN A 504 -14.59 7.86 15.46
CA ASN A 504 -13.44 8.55 16.02
C ASN A 504 -12.54 9.06 14.89
N THR A 505 -12.38 10.39 14.82
CA THR A 505 -11.57 11.02 13.76
C THR A 505 -10.08 10.67 13.81
N ALA A 506 -9.59 10.16 14.93
CA ALA A 506 -8.21 9.72 15.11
C ALA A 506 -7.98 8.26 14.66
N PHE A 507 -9.04 7.49 14.38
CA PHE A 507 -8.90 6.13 13.85
C PHE A 507 -8.52 6.19 12.37
N LEU A 508 -7.25 5.98 12.09
CA LEU A 508 -6.68 6.13 10.74
C LEU A 508 -5.87 4.91 10.23
N PRO A 509 -6.07 3.66 10.69
CA PRO A 509 -5.22 2.56 10.23
C PRO A 509 -5.46 2.22 8.75
N PHE A 510 -6.64 2.54 8.23
CA PHE A 510 -7.03 2.39 6.83
C PHE A 510 -7.02 3.72 6.05
N GLY A 511 -6.56 4.80 6.67
CA GLY A 511 -6.62 6.15 6.11
C GLY A 511 -8.02 6.75 6.10
N TYR A 512 -8.22 7.81 5.31
CA TYR A 512 -9.50 8.50 5.17
C TYR A 512 -9.61 9.18 3.79
N GLY A 513 -10.83 9.52 3.37
CA GLY A 513 -11.13 10.24 2.14
C GLY A 513 -10.98 9.39 0.86
N SER A 514 -10.77 10.04 -0.29
CA SER A 514 -10.73 9.41 -1.63
C SER A 514 -9.61 8.36 -1.82
N ARG A 515 -8.66 8.32 -0.88
CA ARG A 515 -7.50 7.43 -0.85
C ARG A 515 -7.54 6.46 0.34
N ALA A 516 -8.67 6.33 1.04
CA ALA A 516 -8.89 5.32 2.06
C ALA A 516 -8.69 3.90 1.48
N CYS A 517 -8.37 2.94 2.34
CA CYS A 517 -8.15 1.55 1.94
C CYS A 517 -9.42 0.96 1.33
N ILE A 518 -9.32 0.46 0.10
CA ILE A 518 -10.46 -0.19 -0.58
C ILE A 518 -10.71 -1.60 0.00
N GLY A 519 -9.66 -2.25 0.52
CA GLY A 519 -9.75 -3.57 1.13
C GLY A 519 -10.05 -3.58 2.62
N GLU A 520 -10.47 -2.45 3.22
CA GLU A 520 -10.73 -2.36 4.67
C GLU A 520 -11.72 -3.43 5.15
N LYS A 521 -12.94 -3.45 4.59
CA LYS A 521 -13.97 -4.43 4.98
C LYS A 521 -13.52 -5.87 4.71
N PHE A 522 -12.99 -6.12 3.52
CA PHE A 522 -12.47 -7.43 3.12
C PHE A 522 -11.43 -7.96 4.12
N VAL A 523 -10.45 -7.13 4.51
CA VAL A 523 -9.40 -7.56 5.45
C VAL A 523 -9.96 -7.73 6.85
N LEU A 524 -10.81 -6.83 7.34
CA LEU A 524 -11.37 -6.90 8.68
C LEU A 524 -12.24 -8.15 8.86
N ASN A 525 -13.14 -8.42 7.92
CA ASN A 525 -14.00 -9.60 7.94
C ASN A 525 -13.17 -10.87 7.74
N GLY A 526 -12.30 -10.92 6.72
CA GLY A 526 -11.49 -12.11 6.44
C GLY A 526 -10.55 -12.47 7.59
N VAL A 527 -9.93 -11.47 8.24
CA VAL A 527 -9.07 -11.71 9.41
C VAL A 527 -9.91 -12.16 10.60
N ALA A 528 -11.08 -11.57 10.84
CA ALA A 528 -11.97 -12.02 11.90
C ALA A 528 -12.43 -13.47 11.67
N THR A 529 -12.81 -13.85 10.44
CA THR A 529 -13.12 -15.26 10.08
C THR A 529 -11.94 -16.18 10.33
N LEU A 530 -10.72 -15.79 9.91
CA LEU A 530 -9.52 -16.56 10.17
C LEU A 530 -9.32 -16.82 11.68
N PHE A 531 -9.47 -15.79 12.51
CA PHE A 531 -9.29 -15.94 13.96
C PHE A 531 -10.44 -16.69 14.62
N ALA A 532 -11.67 -16.57 14.12
CA ALA A 532 -12.79 -17.37 14.61
C ALA A 532 -12.50 -18.87 14.44
N SER A 533 -12.05 -19.28 13.25
CA SER A 533 -11.69 -20.68 12.97
C SER A 533 -10.40 -21.10 13.69
N LEU A 534 -9.41 -20.22 13.82
CA LEU A 534 -8.17 -20.54 14.53
C LEU A 534 -8.42 -20.81 16.01
N LEU A 535 -9.14 -19.91 16.69
CA LEU A 535 -9.39 -19.99 18.13
C LEU A 535 -10.36 -21.10 18.50
N GLU A 536 -11.11 -21.64 17.53
CA GLU A 536 -11.92 -22.82 17.74
C GLU A 536 -11.09 -24.09 17.99
N HIS A 537 -9.89 -24.16 17.40
CA HIS A 537 -9.04 -25.35 17.42
C HIS A 537 -7.74 -25.17 18.20
N TYR A 538 -7.32 -23.92 18.45
CA TYR A 538 -6.01 -23.61 19.02
C TYR A 538 -6.10 -22.53 20.08
N GLU A 539 -5.26 -22.67 21.10
CA GLU A 539 -4.94 -21.62 22.05
C GLU A 539 -3.64 -20.92 21.61
N VAL A 540 -3.65 -19.58 21.57
CA VAL A 540 -2.48 -18.77 21.23
C VAL A 540 -1.76 -18.38 22.52
N CYS A 541 -0.50 -18.79 22.63
CA CYS A 541 0.37 -18.51 23.78
C CYS A 541 1.68 -17.85 23.33
N VAL A 542 2.19 -16.90 24.12
CA VAL A 542 3.50 -16.28 23.88
C VAL A 542 4.57 -17.00 24.72
N LEU A 543 5.60 -17.53 24.05
CA LEU A 543 6.79 -18.04 24.71
C LEU A 543 7.75 -16.87 24.98
N LEU A 544 7.76 -16.36 26.22
CA LEU A 544 8.56 -15.21 26.66
C LEU A 544 10.09 -15.39 26.59
N SER A 545 10.58 -16.55 26.12
CA SER A 545 12.01 -16.89 26.05
C SER A 545 12.83 -15.99 25.12
N PHE A 546 12.18 -15.16 24.31
CA PHE A 546 12.85 -14.21 23.43
C PHE A 546 12.12 -12.86 23.47
N PHE A 547 12.49 -12.00 24.43
CA PHE A 547 12.37 -10.54 24.27
C PHE A 547 13.29 -10.07 23.12
N VAL A 548 13.00 -10.50 21.90
CA VAL A 548 13.55 -9.86 20.72
C VAL A 548 12.68 -8.65 20.47
N PHE A 549 13.13 -7.50 20.95
CA PHE A 549 12.74 -6.23 20.38
C PHE A 549 12.99 -6.32 18.87
N VAL A 550 11.92 -6.48 18.10
CA VAL A 550 11.99 -6.35 16.64
C VAL A 550 12.16 -4.86 16.36
N PHE A 551 13.41 -4.40 16.35
CA PHE A 551 13.76 -3.16 15.67
C PHE A 551 13.44 -3.36 14.19
N PHE A 552 12.29 -2.85 13.75
CA PHE A 552 12.07 -2.52 12.35
C PHE A 552 12.95 -1.31 12.02
N SER A 553 14.23 -1.53 11.72
CA SER A 553 15.01 -0.55 10.98
C SER A 553 14.67 -0.67 9.51
N TRP A 554 13.58 -0.05 9.07
CA TRP A 554 13.37 0.36 7.67
C TRP A 554 12.45 1.59 7.64
N LEU A 555 12.98 2.73 8.10
CA LEU A 555 12.37 4.04 7.84
C LEU A 555 13.38 5.09 7.33
N HIS A 556 14.45 4.66 6.66
CA HIS A 556 15.35 5.61 6.01
C HIS A 556 14.91 5.97 4.58
N ASP A 557 14.18 5.10 3.88
CA ASP A 557 14.06 5.21 2.42
C ASP A 557 12.71 5.70 1.87
N TYR A 558 11.80 6.19 2.73
CA TYR A 558 10.53 6.80 2.27
C TYR A 558 10.55 8.33 2.17
N ILE A 559 11.74 8.93 2.35
CA ILE A 559 11.91 10.37 2.57
C ILE A 559 13.06 10.96 1.72
N VAL A 560 13.72 10.17 0.85
CA VAL A 560 14.77 10.69 -0.06
C VAL A 560 14.30 11.01 -1.46
#